data_AF-A0A2E9REQ5-F1
#
_entry.id   AF-A0A2E9REQ5-F1
#
_cell.length_a   1.000
_cell.length_b   1.000
_cell.length_c   1.000
_cell.angle_alpha   90.00
_cell.angle_beta   90.00
_cell.angle_gamma   90.00
#
_symmetry.space_group_name_H-M   'P 1'
#
loop_
_entity.id
_entity.type
_entity.pdbx_description
1 polymer ?
#
loop_
_entity_poly.entity_id
_entity_poly.type
_entity_poly.pdbx_seq_one_letter_code
_entity_poly.pdbx_strand_id
1 'polypeptide(L)'
;MDCVERHLKDLLEGAVMAWDVVADITVSNDSPEAQVSVADGAAIQVTCEPGPAGGWQWVLSRLNEEIEQPQRRLYPSVLTMLRALREELAPEHRAYGLVITSKSSSL
;
A
#
# COMPACT_ATOMS: atom_id res chain seq x y z
N MET A 1 -8.28 4.93 -15.47
CA MET A 1 -8.65 5.04 -14.04
C MET A 1 -9.32 3.72 -13.68
N ASP A 2 -8.56 2.63 -13.75
CA ASP A 2 -9.19 1.30 -13.83
C ASP A 2 -8.22 0.15 -13.50
N CYS A 3 -6.91 0.28 -13.74
CA CYS A 3 -5.99 -0.79 -13.39
C CYS A 3 -5.69 -0.83 -11.89
N VAL A 4 -5.43 0.30 -11.23
CA VAL A 4 -4.95 0.26 -9.84
C VAL A 4 -6.06 0.00 -8.82
N GLU A 5 -7.31 0.41 -9.11
CA GLU A 5 -8.48 0.02 -8.30
C GLU A 5 -8.79 -1.48 -8.50
N ARG A 6 -8.87 -1.95 -9.76
CA ARG A 6 -9.15 -3.36 -10.05
C ARG A 6 -8.06 -4.32 -9.58
N HIS A 7 -6.81 -3.86 -9.53
CA HIS A 7 -5.66 -4.68 -9.14
C HIS A 7 -5.13 -4.34 -7.75
N LEU A 8 -5.88 -3.61 -6.92
CA LEU A 8 -5.47 -3.31 -5.53
C LEU A 8 -5.23 -4.61 -4.75
N LYS A 9 -6.12 -5.60 -4.93
CA LYS A 9 -5.95 -6.94 -4.36
C LYS A 9 -4.64 -7.58 -4.82
N ASP A 10 -4.43 -7.71 -6.13
CA ASP A 10 -3.26 -8.37 -6.72
C ASP A 10 -1.94 -7.69 -6.28
N LEU A 11 -1.97 -6.35 -6.19
CA LEU A 11 -0.85 -5.54 -5.73
C LEU A 11 -0.50 -5.84 -4.27
N LEU A 12 -1.50 -5.86 -3.38
CA LEU A 12 -1.29 -6.10 -1.95
C LEU A 12 -0.89 -7.55 -1.70
N GLU A 13 -1.53 -8.51 -2.38
CA GLU A 13 -1.17 -9.93 -2.34
C GLU A 13 0.30 -10.12 -2.73
N GLY A 14 0.71 -9.62 -3.90
CA GLY A 14 2.09 -9.74 -4.38
C GLY A 14 3.10 -9.03 -3.48
N ALA A 15 2.73 -7.88 -2.90
CA ALA A 15 3.60 -7.12 -2.01
C ALA A 15 3.82 -7.84 -0.67
N VAL A 16 2.74 -8.27 -0.01
CA VAL A 16 2.79 -8.98 1.28
C VAL A 16 3.55 -10.29 1.14
N MET A 17 3.31 -11.06 0.07
CA MET A 17 4.07 -12.27 -0.23
C MET A 17 5.57 -11.98 -0.44
N ALA A 18 5.90 -10.90 -1.16
CA ALA A 18 7.30 -10.53 -1.40
C ALA A 18 8.02 -10.06 -0.13
N TRP A 19 7.29 -9.65 0.91
CA TRP A 19 7.83 -9.25 2.20
C TRP A 19 7.86 -10.38 3.24
N ASP A 20 7.40 -11.57 2.87
CA ASP A 20 7.28 -12.73 3.77
C ASP A 20 6.43 -12.45 5.02
N VAL A 21 5.33 -11.71 4.83
CA VAL A 21 4.40 -11.31 5.90
C VAL A 21 3.15 -12.18 5.85
N VAL A 22 2.71 -12.68 7.02
CA VAL A 22 1.39 -13.30 7.18
C VAL A 22 0.39 -12.20 7.55
N ALA A 23 -0.50 -11.84 6.61
CA ALA A 23 -1.51 -10.81 6.81
C ALA A 23 -2.87 -11.24 6.25
N ASP A 24 -3.93 -10.81 6.92
CA ASP A 24 -5.30 -10.83 6.41
C ASP A 24 -5.57 -9.57 5.59
N ILE A 25 -6.01 -9.74 4.34
CA ILE A 25 -6.32 -8.63 3.43
C ILE A 25 -7.83 -8.66 3.12
N THR A 26 -8.55 -7.63 3.57
CA THR A 26 -9.96 -7.42 3.23
C THR A 26 -10.06 -6.28 2.23
N VAL A 27 -10.61 -6.53 1.04
CA VAL A 27 -10.75 -5.51 -0.03
C VAL A 27 -12.22 -5.14 -0.18
N SER A 28 -12.50 -3.84 -0.30
CA SER A 28 -13.84 -3.32 -0.59
C SER A 28 -14.25 -3.66 -2.03
N ASN A 29 -15.51 -4.05 -2.21
CA ASN A 29 -16.07 -4.28 -3.55
C ASN A 29 -16.56 -2.99 -4.22
N ASP A 30 -16.78 -1.93 -3.42
CA ASP A 30 -17.47 -0.72 -3.86
C ASP A 30 -16.54 0.51 -3.92
N SER A 31 -15.33 0.40 -3.35
CA SER A 31 -14.35 1.48 -3.27
C SER A 31 -12.92 0.94 -3.44
N PRO A 32 -11.96 1.77 -3.89
CA PRO A 32 -10.55 1.41 -4.01
C PRO A 32 -9.87 1.43 -2.62
N GLU A 33 -10.34 0.53 -1.77
CA GLU A 33 -9.98 0.47 -0.36
C GLU A 33 -9.70 -0.98 0.04
N ALA A 34 -8.68 -1.16 0.88
CA ALA A 34 -8.37 -2.43 1.49
C ALA A 34 -7.89 -2.23 2.93
N GLN A 35 -8.22 -3.17 3.81
CA GLN A 35 -7.63 -3.30 5.12
C GLN A 35 -6.62 -4.45 5.10
N VAL A 36 -5.43 -4.19 5.61
CA VAL A 36 -4.36 -5.19 5.81
C VAL A 36 -4.10 -5.30 7.31
N SER A 37 -4.34 -6.49 7.87
CA SER A 37 -4.14 -6.77 9.29
C SER A 37 -3.08 -7.86 9.46
N VAL A 38 -2.13 -7.67 10.37
CA VAL A 38 -1.16 -8.71 10.75
C VAL A 38 -1.48 -9.26 12.13
N ALA A 39 -1.03 -10.49 12.40
CA ALA A 39 -1.28 -11.19 13.68
C ALA A 39 -0.81 -10.40 14.92
N ASP A 40 0.20 -9.54 14.76
CA ASP A 40 0.74 -8.69 15.81
C ASP A 40 -0.16 -7.50 16.17
N GLY A 41 -1.36 -7.42 15.58
CA GLY A 41 -2.42 -6.46 15.93
C GLY A 41 -2.36 -5.15 15.14
N ALA A 42 -1.36 -4.95 14.28
CA ALA A 42 -1.36 -3.80 13.38
C ALA A 42 -2.40 -3.99 12.27
N ALA A 43 -3.33 -3.05 12.17
CA ALA A 43 -4.32 -2.96 11.09
C ALA A 43 -4.11 -1.65 10.33
N ILE A 44 -3.87 -1.76 9.02
CA ILE A 44 -3.62 -0.62 8.14
C ILE A 44 -4.68 -0.59 7.05
N GLN A 45 -5.40 0.51 6.96
CA GLN A 45 -6.29 0.81 5.85
C GLN A 45 -5.51 1.49 4.73
N VAL A 46 -5.65 0.97 3.52
CA VAL A 46 -5.08 1.46 2.27
C VAL A 46 -6.22 1.98 1.41
N THR A 47 -6.18 3.25 1.02
CA THR A 47 -7.22 3.86 0.18
C THR A 47 -6.59 4.63 -0.99
N CYS A 48 -7.25 4.63 -2.14
CA CYS A 48 -6.92 5.54 -3.23
C CYS A 48 -8.00 6.63 -3.32
N GLU A 49 -7.60 7.90 -3.36
CA GLU A 49 -8.54 9.02 -3.40
C GLU A 49 -8.07 10.15 -4.32
N PRO A 50 -8.97 11.07 -4.75
CA PRO A 50 -8.59 12.24 -5.52
C PRO A 50 -7.61 13.15 -4.76
N GLY A 51 -6.51 13.50 -5.41
CA GLY A 51 -5.50 14.42 -4.89
C GLY A 51 -5.84 15.90 -5.12
N PRO A 52 -5.29 16.82 -4.31
CA PRO A 52 -5.65 18.25 -4.34
C PRO A 52 -5.21 18.98 -5.63
N ALA A 53 -4.19 18.49 -6.33
CA ALA A 53 -3.67 19.07 -7.57
C ALA A 53 -4.26 18.46 -8.84
N GLY A 54 -5.30 17.63 -8.71
CA GLY A 54 -5.77 16.74 -9.77
C GLY A 54 -4.92 15.47 -9.86
N GLY A 55 -5.57 14.34 -10.14
CA GLY A 55 -4.96 13.01 -10.08
C GLY A 55 -5.36 12.24 -8.82
N TRP A 56 -4.67 11.13 -8.57
CA TRP A 56 -4.95 10.22 -7.45
C TRP A 56 -3.79 10.21 -6.47
N GLN A 57 -4.11 10.04 -5.19
CA GLN A 57 -3.15 9.83 -4.12
C GLN A 57 -3.52 8.58 -3.31
N TRP A 58 -2.51 8.00 -2.70
CA TRP A 58 -2.65 6.85 -1.83
C TRP A 58 -2.65 7.32 -0.38
N VAL A 59 -3.48 6.67 0.42
CA VAL A 59 -3.64 6.96 1.84
C VAL A 59 -3.36 5.69 2.62
N LEU A 60 -2.50 5.79 3.62
CA LEU A 60 -2.38 4.78 4.67
C LEU A 60 -2.92 5.35 5.97
N SER A 61 -3.85 4.63 6.59
CA SER A 61 -4.41 4.98 7.89
C SER A 61 -4.21 3.80 8.84
N ARG A 62 -3.49 4.01 9.94
CA ARG A 62 -3.38 2.97 10.98
C ARG A 62 -4.68 2.94 11.80
N LEU A 63 -5.34 1.80 11.80
CA LEU A 63 -6.55 1.53 12.58
C LEU A 63 -6.12 1.05 13.97
N ASN A 64 -5.86 1.98 14.89
CA ASN A 64 -5.68 1.66 16.31
C ASN A 64 -6.98 1.91 17.06
N GLU A 65 -7.43 0.96 17.88
CA GLU A 65 -8.61 1.14 18.75
C GLU A 65 -8.37 2.22 19.85
N GLU A 66 -7.11 2.50 20.19
CA GLU A 66 -6.74 3.44 21.26
C GLU A 66 -6.51 4.89 20.80
N ILE A 67 -6.43 5.15 19.49
CA ILE A 67 -6.14 6.50 18.97
C ILE A 67 -7.40 7.03 18.30
N GLU A 68 -8.05 8.03 18.91
CA GLU A 68 -9.30 8.65 18.42
C GLU A 68 -9.23 9.19 16.98
N GLN A 69 -8.03 9.32 16.40
CA GLN A 69 -7.85 9.63 14.98
C GLN A 69 -6.76 8.74 14.36
N PRO A 70 -7.09 7.92 13.34
CA PRO A 70 -6.10 7.14 12.64
C PRO A 70 -5.07 8.07 11.99
N GLN A 71 -3.77 7.82 12.22
CA GLN A 71 -2.70 8.60 11.62
C GLN A 71 -2.71 8.38 10.11
N ARG A 72 -3.32 9.35 9.41
CA ARG A 72 -3.50 9.35 7.96
C ARG A 72 -2.27 9.93 7.29
N ARG A 73 -1.60 9.11 6.47
CA ARG A 73 -0.42 9.51 5.69
C ARG A 73 -0.73 9.44 4.21
N LEU A 74 -0.33 10.48 3.48
CA LEU A 74 -0.59 10.65 2.04
C LEU A 74 0.67 10.33 1.24
N TYR A 75 0.48 9.61 0.13
CA TYR A 75 1.56 9.17 -0.75
C TYR A 75 1.21 9.46 -2.21
N PRO A 76 2.10 10.15 -2.96
CA PRO A 76 1.82 10.54 -4.35
C PRO A 76 1.92 9.37 -5.34
N SER A 77 2.42 8.20 -4.91
CA SER A 77 2.57 7.03 -5.78
C SER A 77 2.36 5.72 -5.03
N VAL A 78 1.98 4.69 -5.79
CA VAL A 78 1.82 3.32 -5.27
C VAL A 78 3.12 2.77 -4.67
N LEU A 79 4.28 3.09 -5.26
CA LEU A 79 5.58 2.62 -4.76
C LEU A 79 5.95 3.25 -3.42
N THR A 80 5.70 4.55 -3.26
CA THR A 80 5.92 5.24 -1.99
C THR A 80 4.96 4.74 -0.90
N MET A 81 3.72 4.43 -1.29
CA MET A 81 2.74 3.81 -0.39
C MET A 81 3.22 2.41 0.04
N LEU A 82 3.59 1.53 -0.90
CA LEU A 82 4.02 0.16 -0.58
C LEU A 82 5.27 0.14 0.30
N ARG A 83 6.21 1.08 0.13
CA ARG A 83 7.37 1.19 1.02
C ARG A 83 6.97 1.51 2.45
N ALA A 84 6.06 2.47 2.62
CA ALA A 84 5.56 2.82 3.94
C ALA A 84 4.71 1.69 4.54
N LEU A 85 3.88 1.02 3.73
CA LEU A 85 3.12 -0.15 4.18
C LEU A 85 4.07 -1.26 4.67
N ARG A 86 5.16 -1.54 3.95
CA ARG A 86 6.17 -2.50 4.41
C ARG A 86 6.80 -2.08 5.74
N GLU A 87 7.12 -0.80 5.94
CA GLU A 87 7.66 -0.32 7.22
C GLU A 87 6.70 -0.57 8.39
N GLU A 88 5.39 -0.55 8.14
CA GLU A 88 4.38 -0.90 9.13
C GLU A 88 4.28 -2.42 9.37
N LEU A 89 4.30 -3.21 8.31
CA LEU A 89 4.00 -4.65 8.39
C LEU A 89 5.24 -5.54 8.62
N ALA A 90 6.42 -5.07 8.21
CA ALA A 90 7.67 -5.80 8.25
C ALA A 90 8.88 -4.86 8.44
N PRO A 91 8.95 -4.13 9.58
CA PRO A 91 10.04 -3.17 9.83
C PRO A 91 11.44 -3.81 9.80
N GLU A 92 11.53 -5.10 10.14
CA GLU A 92 12.77 -5.87 10.16
C GLU A 92 13.26 -6.25 8.75
N HIS A 93 12.36 -6.31 7.77
CA HIS A 93 12.69 -6.67 6.39
C HIS A 93 13.15 -5.45 5.60
N ARG A 94 14.46 -5.19 5.62
CA ARG A 94 15.08 -4.14 4.81
C ARG A 94 14.84 -4.37 3.32
N ALA A 95 14.55 -3.29 2.59
CA ALA A 95 14.44 -3.31 1.14
C ALA A 95 15.72 -3.87 0.51
N TYR A 96 15.61 -4.95 -0.27
CA TYR A 96 16.68 -5.34 -1.20
C TYR A 96 16.90 -4.23 -2.23
N GLY A 97 18.16 -3.99 -2.61
CA GLY A 97 18.52 -2.94 -3.57
C GLY A 97 17.87 -3.18 -4.93
N LEU A 98 17.01 -2.25 -5.38
CA LEU A 98 16.40 -2.29 -6.70
C LEU A 98 17.25 -1.48 -7.68
N VAL A 99 17.73 -2.13 -8.74
CA VAL A 99 18.36 -1.47 -9.89
C VAL A 99 17.39 -1.53 -11.06
N ILE A 100 16.92 -0.36 -11.52
CA ILE A 100 16.11 -0.24 -12.73
C ILE A 100 17.02 0.22 -13.86
N THR A 101 17.18 -0.62 -14.90
CA THR A 101 17.91 -0.25 -16.11
C THR A 101 16.90 0.02 -17.22
N SER A 102 16.93 1.23 -17.80
CA SER A 102 16.11 1.55 -18.97
C SER A 102 16.71 0.88 -20.20
N LYS A 103 15.86 0.23 -21.00
CA LYS A 103 16.26 -0.24 -22.33
C LYS A 103 16.09 0.92 -23.31
N SER A 104 17.20 1.46 -23.82
CA SER A 104 17.14 2.36 -24.96
C SER A 104 16.87 1.54 -26.22
N SER A 105 15.79 1.86 -26.93
CA SER A 105 15.60 1.39 -28.30
C SER A 105 16.45 2.30 -29.19
N SER A 106 17.50 1.75 -29.81
CA SER A 106 18.14 2.39 -30.95
C SER A 106 17.13 2.41 -32.09
N LEU A 107 16.76 3.61 -32.56
CA LEU A 107 16.05 3.80 -33.83
C LEU A 107 17.01 3.57 -34.99
#